data_AF-A0A7X8BS96-F1
#
_entry.id   AF-A0A7X8BS96-F1
#
_cell.length_a   1.000
_cell.length_b   1.000
_cell.length_c   1.000
_cell.angle_alpha   90.00
_cell.angle_beta   90.00
_cell.angle_gamma   90.00
#
_symmetry.space_group_name_H-M   'P 1'
#
loop_
_entity.id
_entity.type
_entity.pdbx_description
1 polymer ?
#
loop_
_entity_poly.entity_id
_entity_poly.type
_entity_poly.pdbx_seq_one_letter_code
_entity_poly.pdbx_strand_id
1 'polypeptide(L)'
;NLVYQVSSAYYNLLSLQRSTEIAHLDLERQLEAHEISQNKYAAGLIREVDALQMEVDLAEAQNNHDIAILNEVSAKNSFKELLGLDLNDSITLNNELMYDIVIVYPVLAVDMALKNRLEVREQEIQIELQKLNIKQQRANGMIRGSIDAYFERAGVDQQTGVGLLSSIKNSYSNLLERNASYGVGLTITIPILDWGENRALVRASESRLKQYNYRKEEVEREIETEVKNLIAGINSNLKRLQVLEKNVLVAEKSFEITRQRFADGDIDSQGLALERNRLNNAYTSHLRAYINYQLSLADLTRKTFYDFRNHHEVN
;
A
#
# COMPACT_ATOMS: atom_id res chain seq x y z
N ASN A 1 -3.20 3.76 -4.83
CA ASN A 1 -2.07 3.04 -4.20
C ASN A 1 -0.86 3.96 -4.01
N LEU A 2 -0.42 4.67 -5.06
CA LEU A 2 0.72 5.59 -5.01
C LEU A 2 0.62 6.68 -3.92
N VAL A 3 -0.53 7.35 -3.77
CA VAL A 3 -0.73 8.39 -2.74
C VAL A 3 -0.44 7.86 -1.32
N TYR A 4 -0.86 6.63 -1.04
CA TYR A 4 -0.59 5.99 0.25
C TYR A 4 0.86 5.55 0.40
N GLN A 5 1.50 5.08 -0.67
CA GLN A 5 2.93 4.77 -0.66
C GLN A 5 3.77 6.02 -0.35
N VAL A 6 3.45 7.15 -0.99
CA VAL A 6 4.08 8.45 -0.71
C VAL A 6 3.80 8.89 0.73
N SER A 7 2.55 8.78 1.21
CA SER A 7 2.20 9.08 2.60
C SER A 7 2.98 8.21 3.59
N SER A 8 3.09 6.91 3.30
CA SER A 8 3.83 5.96 4.13
C SER A 8 5.32 6.27 4.17
N ALA A 9 5.91 6.61 3.02
CA ALA A 9 7.32 6.98 2.93
C ALA A 9 7.58 8.32 3.64
N TYR A 10 6.67 9.29 3.54
CA TYR A 10 6.73 10.55 4.28
C TYR A 10 6.74 10.32 5.79
N TYR A 11 5.81 9.53 6.32
CA TYR A 11 5.76 9.25 7.76
C TYR A 11 6.92 8.37 8.24
N ASN A 12 7.44 7.48 7.38
CA ASN A 12 8.67 6.75 7.68
C ASN A 12 9.88 7.68 7.80
N LEU A 13 10.05 8.61 6.85
CA LEU A 13 11.10 9.62 6.92
C LEU A 13 10.94 10.48 8.18
N LEU A 14 9.74 11.00 8.45
CA LEU A 14 9.47 11.78 9.67
C LEU A 14 9.82 11.01 10.95
N SER A 15 9.47 9.71 11.02
CA SER A 15 9.81 8.86 12.14
C SER A 15 11.32 8.75 12.35
N LEU A 16 12.09 8.63 11.27
CA LEU A 16 13.54 8.51 11.36
C LEU A 16 14.21 9.84 11.70
N GLN A 17 13.73 10.96 11.15
CA GLN A 17 14.19 12.29 11.55
C GLN A 17 13.98 12.56 13.05
N ARG A 18 12.79 12.24 13.58
CA ARG A 18 12.50 12.39 15.01
C ARG A 18 13.28 11.40 15.87
N SER A 19 13.60 10.22 15.35
CA SER A 19 14.44 9.24 16.04
C SER A 19 15.90 9.72 16.14
N THR A 20 16.42 10.39 15.12
CA THR A 20 17.74 11.06 15.17
C THR A 20 17.76 12.14 16.25
N GLU A 21 16.72 12.97 16.33
CA GLU A 21 16.61 14.02 17.36
C GLU A 21 16.52 13.43 18.77
N ILE A 22 15.74 12.37 18.98
CA ILE A 22 15.67 11.67 20.27
C ILE A 22 17.05 11.11 20.65
N ALA A 23 17.76 10.50 19.71
CA ALA A 23 19.11 9.97 19.94
C ALA A 23 20.13 11.07 20.22
N HIS A 24 20.01 12.23 19.57
CA HIS A 24 20.85 13.40 19.83
C HIS A 24 20.63 13.93 21.25
N LEU A 25 19.38 14.12 21.66
CA LEU A 25 19.05 14.56 23.03
C LEU A 25 19.52 13.56 24.08
N ASP A 26 19.50 12.26 23.78
CA ASP A 26 20.04 11.24 24.67
C ASP A 26 21.56 11.32 24.81
N LEU A 27 22.27 11.53 23.69
CA LEU A 27 23.71 11.76 23.67
C LEU A 27 24.10 13.02 24.48
N GLU A 28 23.40 14.14 24.31
CA GLU A 28 23.64 15.35 25.09
C GLU A 28 23.46 15.12 26.59
N ARG A 29 22.38 14.44 27.00
CA ARG A 29 22.16 14.07 28.40
C ARG A 29 23.26 13.16 28.95
N GLN A 30 23.76 12.25 28.13
CA GLN A 30 24.79 11.32 28.55
C GLN A 30 26.17 11.95 28.64
N LEU A 31 26.46 12.94 27.79
CA LEU A 31 27.65 13.80 27.93
C LEU A 31 27.64 14.54 29.27
N GLU A 32 26.50 15.18 29.61
CA GLU A 32 26.32 15.87 30.90
C GLU A 32 26.49 14.89 32.08
N ALA A 33 25.83 13.72 32.02
CA ALA A 33 25.91 12.72 33.09
C ALA A 33 27.34 12.18 33.27
N HIS A 34 28.07 11.95 32.18
CA HIS A 34 29.47 11.53 32.21
C HIS A 34 30.38 12.60 32.84
N GLU A 35 30.23 13.87 32.46
CA GLU A 35 31.00 14.98 33.04
C GLU A 35 30.77 15.11 34.56
N ILE A 36 29.50 15.08 34.99
CA ILE A 36 29.14 15.08 36.41
C ILE A 36 29.80 13.90 37.13
N SER A 37 29.74 12.72 36.52
CA SER A 37 30.31 11.50 37.09
C SER A 37 31.84 11.57 37.23
N GLN A 38 32.56 12.08 36.24
CA GLN A 38 34.01 12.27 36.31
C GLN A 38 34.40 13.23 37.43
N ASN A 39 33.69 14.35 37.55
CA ASN A 39 33.91 15.32 38.62
C ASN A 39 33.67 14.72 40.01
N LYS A 40 32.59 13.94 40.15
CA LYS A 40 32.28 13.24 41.41
C LYS A 40 33.31 12.16 41.76
N TYR A 41 33.81 11.43 40.78
CA TYR A 41 34.84 10.42 41.00
C TYR A 41 36.16 11.05 41.44
N ALA A 42 36.58 12.14 40.79
CA ALA A 42 37.77 12.91 41.17
C ALA A 42 37.67 13.48 42.60
N ALA A 43 36.46 13.83 43.05
CA ALA A 43 36.17 14.27 44.41
C ALA A 43 36.00 13.11 45.43
N GLY A 44 36.08 11.84 45.01
CA GLY A 44 35.90 10.67 45.85
C GLY A 44 34.45 10.43 46.31
N LEU A 45 33.46 11.01 45.62
CA LEU A 45 32.04 10.96 46.00
C LEU A 45 31.30 9.74 45.43
N ILE A 46 31.83 9.10 44.39
CA ILE A 46 31.27 7.89 43.76
C ILE A 46 32.36 6.85 43.53
N ARG A 47 31.97 5.60 43.28
CA ARG A 47 32.91 4.50 43.01
C ARG A 47 33.37 4.57 41.54
N GLU A 48 34.55 4.03 41.27
CA GLU A 48 35.10 3.91 39.90
C GLU A 48 34.14 3.17 38.96
N VAL A 49 33.49 2.12 39.43
CA VAL A 49 32.49 1.36 38.65
C VAL A 49 31.30 2.23 38.21
N ASP A 50 30.88 3.18 39.04
CA ASP A 50 29.77 4.08 38.72
C ASP A 50 30.17 5.07 37.62
N ALA A 51 31.44 5.52 37.64
CA ALA A 51 32.00 6.38 36.61
C ALA A 51 32.24 5.67 35.27
N LEU A 52 32.78 4.44 35.32
CA LEU A 52 32.96 3.60 34.14
C LEU A 52 31.62 3.27 33.47
N GLN A 53 30.55 3.06 34.25
CA GLN A 53 29.22 2.84 33.69
C GLN A 53 28.74 4.05 32.86
N MET A 54 28.96 5.28 33.34
CA MET A 54 28.58 6.49 32.60
C MET A 54 29.38 6.69 31.31
N GLU A 55 30.63 6.22 31.27
CA GLU A 55 31.46 6.18 30.05
C GLU A 55 30.94 5.16 29.03
N VAL A 56 30.58 3.96 29.48
CA VAL A 56 29.96 2.94 28.63
C VAL A 56 28.64 3.44 28.04
N ASP A 57 27.79 4.03 28.88
CA ASP A 57 26.50 4.58 28.47
C ASP A 57 26.67 5.73 27.45
N LEU A 58 27.74 6.53 27.56
CA LEU A 58 28.09 7.58 26.60
C LEU A 58 28.50 7.01 25.25
N ALA A 59 29.38 6.00 25.26
CA ALA A 59 29.79 5.32 24.03
C ALA A 59 28.59 4.67 23.32
N GLU A 60 27.65 4.10 24.08
CA GLU A 60 26.41 3.54 23.54
C GLU A 60 25.50 4.63 22.93
N ALA A 61 25.31 5.75 23.63
CA ALA A 61 24.50 6.86 23.13
C ALA A 61 25.09 7.45 21.83
N GLN A 62 26.41 7.59 21.74
CA GLN A 62 27.10 8.05 20.52
C GLN A 62 26.85 7.08 19.35
N ASN A 63 27.06 5.79 19.56
CA ASN A 63 26.81 4.78 18.52
C ASN A 63 25.34 4.76 18.07
N ASN A 64 24.39 4.89 19.00
CA ASN A 64 22.96 4.96 18.68
C ASN A 64 22.61 6.20 17.85
N HIS A 65 23.22 7.35 18.15
CA HIS A 65 23.06 8.58 17.38
C HIS A 65 23.61 8.44 15.95
N ASP A 66 24.81 7.87 15.80
CA ASP A 66 25.43 7.66 14.49
C ASP A 66 24.59 6.71 13.60
N ILE A 67 24.04 5.65 14.19
CA ILE A 67 23.11 4.74 13.51
C ILE A 67 21.82 5.47 13.10
N ALA A 68 21.27 6.32 13.97
CA ALA A 68 20.06 7.08 13.67
C ALA A 68 20.27 8.04 12.49
N ILE A 69 21.42 8.75 12.43
CA ILE A 69 21.81 9.59 11.31
C ILE A 69 21.85 8.78 10.00
N LEU A 70 22.50 7.61 10.02
CA LEU A 70 22.61 6.76 8.83
C LEU A 70 21.22 6.29 8.34
N ASN A 71 20.34 5.90 9.26
CA ASN A 71 18.98 5.50 8.92
C ASN A 71 18.16 6.67 8.35
N GLU A 72 18.30 7.87 8.90
CA GLU A 72 17.66 9.07 8.37
C GLU A 72 18.14 9.38 6.95
N VAL A 73 19.46 9.33 6.70
CA VAL A 73 20.03 9.56 5.36
C VAL A 73 19.50 8.54 4.36
N SER A 74 19.46 7.25 4.74
CA SER A 74 18.92 6.19 3.90
C SER A 74 17.45 6.46 3.55
N ALA A 75 16.62 6.81 4.53
CA ALA A 75 15.22 7.12 4.30
C ALA A 75 14.99 8.38 3.48
N LYS A 76 15.84 9.41 3.63
CA LYS A 76 15.81 10.59 2.75
C LYS A 76 16.07 10.20 1.30
N ASN A 77 17.06 9.33 1.05
CA ASN A 77 17.37 8.88 -0.30
C ASN A 77 16.22 8.07 -0.91
N SER A 78 15.64 7.13 -0.16
CA SER A 78 14.47 6.37 -0.64
C SER A 78 13.24 7.25 -0.88
N PHE A 79 13.06 8.30 -0.07
CA PHE A 79 11.97 9.26 -0.28
C PHE A 79 12.18 10.12 -1.52
N LYS A 80 13.42 10.58 -1.78
CA LYS A 80 13.79 11.29 -3.01
C LYS A 80 13.56 10.42 -4.25
N GLU A 81 14.02 9.17 -4.20
CA GLU A 81 13.81 8.20 -5.28
C GLU A 81 12.32 8.01 -5.59
N LEU A 82 11.48 7.83 -4.56
CA LEU A 82 10.03 7.69 -4.73
C LEU A 82 9.38 8.92 -5.37
N LEU A 83 9.89 10.12 -5.07
CA LEU A 83 9.40 11.38 -5.64
C LEU A 83 10.04 11.72 -6.99
N GLY A 84 11.06 10.97 -7.44
CA GLY A 84 11.82 11.28 -8.64
C GLY A 84 12.71 12.53 -8.53
N LEU A 85 13.12 12.88 -7.31
CA LEU A 85 14.01 14.02 -7.03
C LEU A 85 15.48 13.61 -7.15
N ASP A 86 16.37 14.58 -7.40
CA ASP A 86 17.81 14.31 -7.42
C ASP A 86 18.31 14.02 -5.99
N LEU A 87 19.26 13.10 -5.84
CA LEU A 87 19.78 12.74 -4.52
C LEU A 87 20.52 13.91 -3.84
N ASN A 88 20.99 14.90 -4.60
CA ASN A 88 21.61 16.12 -4.09
C ASN A 88 20.60 17.17 -3.61
N ASP A 89 19.30 17.02 -3.91
CA ASP A 89 18.27 17.96 -3.46
C ASP A 89 18.14 17.92 -1.94
N SER A 90 18.01 19.08 -1.28
CA SER A 90 17.80 19.14 0.17
C SER A 90 16.32 18.93 0.51
N ILE A 91 16.02 17.98 1.40
CA ILE A 91 14.68 17.76 1.94
C ILE A 91 14.74 17.77 3.47
N THR A 92 13.89 18.60 4.07
CA THR A 92 13.66 18.65 5.51
C THR A 92 12.16 18.69 5.76
N LEU A 93 11.66 17.77 6.58
CA LEU A 93 10.26 17.80 7.01
C LEU A 93 10.18 18.63 8.28
N ASN A 94 9.30 19.64 8.29
CA ASN A 94 8.99 20.39 9.51
C ASN A 94 7.61 19.96 10.01
N ASN A 95 7.55 19.13 11.06
CA ASN A 95 6.31 18.67 11.67
C ASN A 95 6.47 18.51 13.17
N GLU A 96 5.87 19.40 13.96
CA GLU A 96 5.90 19.45 15.43
C GLU A 96 5.13 18.32 16.13
N LEU A 97 4.85 17.21 15.44
CA LEU A 97 4.02 16.09 15.93
C LEU A 97 2.62 16.51 16.39
N MET A 98 2.14 17.66 15.91
CA MET A 98 0.78 18.11 16.13
C MET A 98 -0.20 17.20 15.40
N TYR A 99 -1.31 16.86 16.05
CA TYR A 99 -2.35 16.02 15.47
C TYR A 99 -3.72 16.63 15.71
N ASP A 100 -4.55 16.57 14.67
CA ASP A 100 -5.96 16.88 14.77
C ASP A 100 -6.76 15.64 15.17
N ILE A 101 -7.78 15.85 16.00
CA ILE A 101 -8.78 14.82 16.28
C ILE A 101 -9.74 14.77 15.09
N VAL A 102 -9.70 13.67 14.34
CA VAL A 102 -10.55 13.47 13.17
C VAL A 102 -11.75 12.62 13.55
N ILE A 103 -12.95 13.18 13.41
CA ILE A 103 -14.19 12.46 13.65
C ILE A 103 -14.59 11.72 12.37
N VAL A 104 -14.57 10.39 12.42
CA VAL A 104 -14.95 9.56 11.28
C VAL A 104 -16.36 9.02 11.47
N TYR A 105 -17.28 9.42 10.59
CA TYR A 105 -18.66 8.92 10.58
C TYR A 105 -18.73 7.57 9.85
N PRO A 106 -19.10 6.46 10.52
CA PRO A 106 -19.03 5.13 9.92
C PRO A 106 -19.91 4.95 8.69
N VAL A 107 -21.12 5.52 8.71
CA VAL A 107 -22.06 5.41 7.58
C VAL A 107 -21.50 6.08 6.34
N LEU A 108 -20.99 7.31 6.47
CA LEU A 108 -20.37 8.04 5.37
C LEU A 108 -19.13 7.31 4.85
N ALA A 109 -18.27 6.80 5.73
CA ALA A 109 -17.07 6.06 5.32
C ALA A 109 -17.38 4.80 4.52
N VAL A 110 -18.39 4.04 4.92
CA VAL A 110 -18.83 2.85 4.18
C VAL A 110 -19.44 3.24 2.84
N ASP A 111 -20.31 4.24 2.80
CA ASP A 111 -20.93 4.72 1.56
C ASP A 111 -19.88 5.18 0.54
N MET A 112 -18.93 6.00 0.99
CA MET A 112 -17.81 6.47 0.18
C MET A 112 -16.93 5.31 -0.34
N ALA A 113 -16.63 4.31 0.51
CA ALA A 113 -15.88 3.14 0.10
C ALA A 113 -16.62 2.30 -0.95
N LEU A 114 -17.91 2.02 -0.74
CA LEU A 114 -18.71 1.23 -1.68
C LEU A 114 -18.88 1.95 -3.03
N LYS A 115 -19.02 3.28 -3.01
CA LYS A 115 -19.16 4.12 -4.21
C LYS A 115 -17.88 4.13 -5.06
N ASN A 116 -16.71 4.24 -4.43
CA ASN A 116 -15.46 4.57 -5.14
C ASN A 116 -14.50 3.39 -5.35
N ARG A 117 -14.67 2.27 -4.62
CA ARG A 117 -13.73 1.14 -4.73
C ARG A 117 -13.87 0.37 -6.03
N LEU A 118 -12.73 0.13 -6.67
CA LEU A 118 -12.65 -0.58 -7.94
C LEU A 118 -13.10 -2.04 -7.85
N GLU A 119 -13.00 -2.70 -6.68
CA GLU A 119 -13.41 -4.10 -6.56
C GLU A 119 -14.94 -4.25 -6.71
N VAL A 120 -15.73 -3.28 -6.22
CA VAL A 120 -17.18 -3.24 -6.45
C VAL A 120 -17.47 -3.05 -7.93
N ARG A 121 -16.78 -2.09 -8.55
CA ARG A 121 -16.93 -1.80 -9.98
C ARG A 121 -16.56 -3.00 -10.86
N GLU A 122 -15.54 -3.75 -10.47
CA GLU A 122 -15.13 -4.98 -11.14
C GLU A 122 -16.25 -6.03 -11.10
N GLN A 123 -16.90 -6.24 -9.94
CA GLN A 123 -18.03 -7.16 -9.85
C GLN A 123 -19.22 -6.72 -10.71
N GLU A 124 -19.49 -5.42 -10.81
CA GLU A 124 -20.51 -4.90 -11.72
C GLU A 124 -20.21 -5.21 -13.18
N ILE A 125 -18.94 -5.04 -13.59
CA ILE A 125 -18.49 -5.38 -14.94
C ILE A 125 -18.66 -6.89 -15.19
N GLN A 126 -18.31 -7.75 -14.23
CA GLN A 126 -18.48 -9.20 -14.36
C GLN A 126 -19.96 -9.59 -14.50
N ILE A 127 -20.86 -8.94 -13.75
CA ILE A 127 -22.31 -9.12 -13.87
C ILE A 127 -22.79 -8.75 -15.28
N GLU A 128 -22.35 -7.61 -15.83
CA GLU A 128 -22.73 -7.18 -17.18
C GLU A 128 -22.18 -8.12 -18.26
N LEU A 129 -20.91 -8.54 -18.16
CA LEU A 129 -20.33 -9.54 -19.05
C LEU A 129 -21.12 -10.85 -19.02
N GLN A 130 -21.56 -11.28 -17.83
CA GLN A 130 -22.36 -12.50 -17.71
C GLN A 130 -23.77 -12.34 -18.31
N LYS A 131 -24.38 -11.16 -18.23
CA LYS A 131 -25.64 -10.87 -18.96
C LYS A 131 -25.45 -10.96 -20.47
N LEU A 132 -24.33 -10.46 -20.99
CA LEU A 132 -23.97 -10.59 -22.40
C LEU A 132 -23.76 -12.06 -22.80
N ASN A 133 -23.10 -12.86 -21.96
CA ASN A 133 -22.95 -14.30 -22.18
C ASN A 133 -24.30 -15.03 -22.25
N ILE A 134 -25.26 -14.68 -21.37
CA ILE A 134 -26.62 -15.23 -21.44
C ILE A 134 -27.29 -14.86 -22.78
N LYS A 135 -27.14 -13.61 -23.23
CA LYS A 135 -27.69 -13.16 -24.52
C LYS A 135 -27.08 -13.93 -25.69
N GLN A 136 -25.76 -14.13 -25.68
CA GLN A 136 -25.06 -14.93 -26.69
C GLN A 136 -25.53 -16.38 -26.68
N GLN A 137 -25.65 -17.00 -25.50
CA GLN A 137 -26.14 -18.37 -25.38
C GLN A 137 -27.58 -18.51 -25.89
N ARG A 138 -28.46 -17.54 -25.60
CA ARG A 138 -29.82 -17.52 -26.17
C ARG A 138 -29.79 -17.42 -27.69
N ALA A 139 -28.91 -16.61 -28.26
CA ALA A 139 -28.72 -16.49 -29.71
C ALA A 139 -28.14 -17.77 -30.36
N ASN A 140 -27.49 -18.66 -29.59
CA ASN A 140 -27.05 -19.97 -30.10
C ASN A 140 -28.22 -20.89 -30.47
N GLY A 141 -29.36 -20.76 -29.78
CA GLY A 141 -30.58 -21.50 -30.11
C GLY A 141 -31.46 -20.84 -31.16
N MET A 142 -31.02 -19.75 -31.79
CA MET A 142 -31.78 -19.02 -32.81
C MET A 142 -31.29 -19.38 -34.22
N ILE A 143 -32.10 -19.05 -35.23
CA ILE A 143 -31.71 -19.15 -36.63
C ILE A 143 -30.55 -18.20 -36.90
N ARG A 144 -29.53 -18.70 -37.61
CA ARG A 144 -28.34 -17.92 -37.99
C ARG A 144 -28.16 -17.91 -39.49
N GLY A 145 -27.73 -16.78 -40.01
CA GLY A 145 -27.33 -16.64 -41.41
C GLY A 145 -25.90 -16.11 -41.50
N SER A 146 -25.09 -16.66 -42.41
CA SER A 146 -23.82 -16.09 -42.84
C SER A 146 -23.84 -15.85 -44.35
N ILE A 147 -23.21 -14.76 -44.77
CA ILE A 147 -22.95 -14.47 -46.18
C ILE A 147 -21.45 -14.48 -46.35
N ASP A 148 -20.99 -15.34 -47.24
CA ASP A 148 -19.58 -15.55 -47.50
C ASP A 148 -19.34 -15.25 -48.98
N ALA A 149 -18.34 -14.40 -49.26
CA ALA A 149 -17.96 -14.05 -50.61
C ALA A 149 -16.48 -14.38 -50.80
N TYR A 150 -16.14 -14.99 -51.92
CA TYR A 150 -14.75 -15.31 -52.25
C TYR A 150 -14.41 -14.84 -53.66
N PHE A 151 -13.13 -14.54 -53.82
CA PHE A 151 -12.48 -14.26 -55.10
C PHE A 151 -11.14 -14.97 -55.07
N GLU A 152 -10.94 -15.90 -55.99
CA GLU A 152 -9.73 -16.71 -56.05
C GLU A 152 -9.21 -16.81 -57.48
N ARG A 153 -7.88 -16.68 -57.62
CA ARG A 153 -7.15 -17.08 -58.81
C ARG A 153 -6.09 -18.07 -58.37
N ALA A 154 -6.13 -19.27 -58.94
CA ALA A 154 -5.16 -20.33 -58.68
C ALA A 154 -4.62 -20.86 -60.00
N GLY A 155 -3.29 -20.88 -60.11
CA GLY A 155 -2.58 -21.47 -61.22
C GLY A 155 -2.20 -22.89 -60.89
N VAL A 156 -2.57 -23.83 -61.75
CA VAL A 156 -2.24 -25.24 -61.56
C VAL A 156 -1.62 -25.77 -62.83
N ASP A 157 -0.43 -26.35 -62.72
CA ASP A 157 0.16 -27.11 -63.81
C ASP A 157 -0.54 -28.48 -63.92
N GLN A 158 -1.10 -28.76 -65.09
CA GLN A 158 -1.79 -30.02 -65.38
C GLN A 158 -0.91 -30.98 -66.20
N GLN A 159 0.34 -30.59 -66.52
CA GLN A 159 1.27 -31.42 -67.28
C GLN A 159 1.98 -32.41 -66.36
N THR A 160 1.99 -33.69 -66.76
CA THR A 160 2.73 -34.73 -66.04
C THR A 160 4.13 -34.92 -66.65
N GLY A 161 5.15 -35.09 -65.80
CA GLY A 161 6.52 -35.42 -66.25
C GLY A 161 7.43 -34.22 -66.55
N VAL A 162 7.04 -33.00 -66.15
CA VAL A 162 7.87 -31.79 -66.27
C VAL A 162 8.66 -31.52 -64.98
N GLY A 163 9.85 -30.93 -65.11
CA GLY A 163 10.70 -30.55 -63.97
C GLY A 163 10.13 -29.37 -63.15
N LEU A 164 10.55 -29.23 -61.90
CA LEU A 164 10.02 -28.25 -60.93
C LEU A 164 9.95 -26.82 -61.46
N LEU A 165 11.02 -26.32 -62.08
CA LEU A 165 11.08 -24.95 -62.61
C LEU A 165 10.08 -24.73 -63.75
N SER A 166 9.91 -25.74 -64.61
CA SER A 166 8.92 -25.70 -65.69
C SER A 166 7.49 -25.75 -65.14
N SER A 167 7.26 -26.56 -64.10
CA SER A 167 5.94 -26.66 -63.46
C SER A 167 5.52 -25.38 -62.74
N ILE A 168 6.46 -24.70 -62.07
CA ILE A 168 6.21 -23.39 -61.47
C ILE A 168 5.89 -22.35 -62.55
N LYS A 169 6.65 -22.34 -63.65
CA LYS A 169 6.41 -21.42 -64.77
C LYS A 169 5.03 -21.66 -65.40
N ASN A 170 4.68 -22.93 -65.63
CA ASN A 170 3.37 -23.32 -66.18
C ASN A 170 2.22 -22.91 -65.25
N SER A 171 2.37 -23.16 -63.95
CA SER A 171 1.39 -22.75 -62.94
C SER A 171 1.23 -21.22 -62.91
N TYR A 172 2.33 -20.46 -63.01
CA TYR A 172 2.27 -18.99 -63.04
C TYR A 172 1.61 -18.45 -64.31
N SER A 173 1.94 -19.00 -65.49
CA SER A 173 1.25 -18.63 -66.73
C SER A 173 -0.24 -18.96 -66.65
N ASN A 174 -0.59 -20.14 -66.14
CA ASN A 174 -1.97 -20.54 -65.94
C ASN A 174 -2.70 -19.60 -64.96
N LEU A 175 -2.04 -19.15 -63.88
CA LEU A 175 -2.60 -18.18 -62.95
C LEU A 175 -2.98 -16.86 -63.63
N LEU A 176 -2.11 -16.38 -64.53
CA LEU A 176 -2.31 -15.12 -65.26
C LEU A 176 -3.41 -15.22 -66.32
N GLU A 177 -3.50 -16.37 -67.00
CA GLU A 177 -4.44 -16.59 -68.11
C GLU A 177 -5.82 -17.08 -67.65
N ARG A 178 -5.91 -17.76 -66.50
CA ARG A 178 -7.16 -18.33 -66.01
C ARG A 178 -8.10 -17.26 -65.46
N ASN A 179 -9.37 -17.36 -65.84
CA ASN A 179 -10.45 -16.51 -65.31
C ASN A 179 -10.55 -16.66 -63.79
N ALA A 180 -10.80 -15.56 -63.10
CA ALA A 180 -10.99 -15.58 -61.66
C ALA A 180 -12.27 -16.33 -61.29
N SER A 181 -12.19 -17.13 -60.23
CA SER A 181 -13.35 -17.76 -59.60
C SER A 181 -13.88 -16.79 -58.57
N TYR A 182 -15.15 -16.44 -58.66
CA TYR A 182 -15.82 -15.61 -57.67
C TYR A 182 -17.19 -16.21 -57.35
N GLY A 183 -17.63 -16.06 -56.12
CA GLY A 183 -18.90 -16.60 -55.67
C GLY A 183 -19.38 -15.89 -54.41
N VAL A 184 -20.70 -15.83 -54.28
CA VAL A 184 -21.38 -15.38 -53.06
C VAL A 184 -22.29 -16.51 -52.61
N GLY A 185 -22.12 -16.96 -51.37
CA GLY A 185 -22.93 -17.99 -50.74
C GLY A 185 -23.69 -17.42 -49.54
N LEU A 186 -24.96 -17.81 -49.41
CA LEU A 186 -25.76 -17.58 -48.21
C LEU A 186 -25.96 -18.94 -47.51
N THR A 187 -25.50 -19.03 -46.26
CA THR A 187 -25.71 -20.21 -45.41
C THR A 187 -26.70 -19.87 -44.31
N ILE A 188 -27.81 -20.60 -44.21
CA ILE A 188 -28.78 -20.46 -43.12
C ILE A 188 -28.77 -21.74 -42.26
N THR A 189 -28.48 -21.59 -40.98
CA THR A 189 -28.47 -22.68 -39.99
C THR A 189 -29.69 -22.56 -39.09
N ILE A 190 -30.53 -23.59 -39.09
CA ILE A 190 -31.75 -23.67 -38.27
C ILE A 190 -31.61 -24.84 -37.29
N PRO A 191 -31.44 -24.60 -35.99
CA PRO A 191 -31.43 -25.68 -34.99
C PRO A 191 -32.86 -26.21 -34.81
N ILE A 192 -33.12 -27.46 -35.21
CA ILE A 192 -34.47 -28.07 -35.17
C ILE A 192 -34.74 -28.76 -33.83
N LEU A 193 -33.76 -29.52 -33.32
CA LEU A 193 -33.87 -30.25 -32.05
C LEU A 193 -32.50 -30.41 -31.40
N ASP A 194 -32.35 -29.92 -30.18
CA ASP A 194 -31.12 -29.98 -29.37
C ASP A 194 -31.32 -30.75 -28.05
N TRP A 195 -32.44 -31.48 -27.91
CA TRP A 195 -32.84 -32.17 -26.68
C TRP A 195 -32.87 -31.29 -25.41
N GLY A 196 -32.99 -29.97 -25.57
CA GLY A 196 -32.99 -29.02 -24.46
C GLY A 196 -31.60 -28.61 -23.97
N GLU A 197 -30.53 -28.96 -24.69
CA GLU A 197 -29.15 -28.56 -24.39
C GLU A 197 -29.03 -27.04 -24.24
N ASN A 198 -29.50 -26.25 -25.20
CA ASN A 198 -29.40 -24.81 -25.14
C ASN A 198 -30.17 -24.25 -23.94
N ARG A 199 -31.34 -24.81 -23.64
CA ARG A 199 -32.13 -24.43 -22.46
C ARG A 199 -31.37 -24.71 -21.16
N ALA A 200 -30.67 -25.83 -21.07
CA ALA A 200 -29.82 -26.16 -19.92
C ALA A 200 -28.64 -25.20 -19.80
N LEU A 201 -27.97 -24.86 -20.91
CA LEU A 201 -26.86 -23.91 -20.94
C LEU A 201 -27.28 -22.48 -20.57
N VAL A 202 -28.46 -22.03 -21.02
CA VAL A 202 -29.03 -20.74 -20.60
C VAL A 202 -29.30 -20.73 -19.10
N ARG A 203 -29.96 -21.77 -18.56
CA ARG A 203 -30.21 -21.90 -17.11
C ARG A 203 -28.91 -21.93 -16.30
N ALA A 204 -27.90 -22.66 -16.76
CA ALA A 204 -26.59 -22.70 -16.12
C ALA A 204 -25.96 -21.30 -16.10
N SER A 205 -26.07 -20.54 -17.19
CA SER A 205 -25.58 -19.17 -17.29
C SER A 205 -26.35 -18.19 -16.39
N GLU A 206 -27.66 -18.38 -16.23
CA GLU A 206 -28.50 -17.63 -15.28
C GLU A 206 -28.12 -17.94 -13.82
N SER A 207 -27.83 -19.21 -13.50
CA SER A 207 -27.29 -19.58 -12.18
C SER A 207 -25.93 -18.94 -11.91
N ARG A 208 -25.04 -18.89 -12.92
CA ARG A 208 -23.76 -18.15 -12.80
C ARG A 208 -23.99 -16.65 -12.57
N LEU A 209 -24.97 -16.04 -13.24
CA LEU A 209 -25.32 -14.63 -12.98
C LEU A 209 -25.74 -14.42 -11.52
N LYS A 210 -26.55 -15.32 -10.95
CA LYS A 210 -26.89 -15.28 -9.52
C LYS A 210 -25.65 -15.38 -8.63
N GLN A 211 -24.71 -16.27 -8.99
CA GLN A 211 -23.44 -16.40 -8.27
C GLN A 211 -22.63 -15.09 -8.30
N TYR A 212 -22.55 -14.40 -9.44
CA TYR A 212 -21.88 -13.10 -9.53
C TYR A 212 -22.58 -12.01 -8.69
N ASN A 213 -23.91 -12.01 -8.62
CA ASN A 213 -24.63 -11.09 -7.72
C ASN A 213 -24.30 -11.36 -6.25
N TYR A 214 -24.30 -12.63 -5.82
CA TYR A 214 -23.90 -12.97 -4.46
C TYR A 214 -22.45 -12.62 -4.15
N ARG A 215 -21.55 -12.79 -5.14
CA ARG A 215 -20.15 -12.35 -5.00
C ARG A 215 -20.04 -10.83 -4.86
N LYS A 216 -20.86 -10.04 -5.58
CA LYS A 216 -20.93 -8.59 -5.37
C LYS A 216 -21.35 -8.26 -3.93
N GLU A 217 -22.43 -8.88 -3.44
CA GLU A 217 -22.89 -8.66 -2.06
C GLU A 217 -21.84 -9.08 -1.01
N GLU A 218 -21.09 -10.16 -1.26
CA GLU A 218 -19.99 -10.61 -0.40
C GLU A 218 -18.88 -9.55 -0.34
N VAL A 219 -18.42 -9.05 -1.51
CA VAL A 219 -17.43 -7.98 -1.60
C VAL A 219 -17.90 -6.71 -0.90
N GLU A 220 -19.17 -6.32 -1.05
CA GLU A 220 -19.72 -5.15 -0.36
C GLU A 220 -19.68 -5.32 1.18
N ARG A 221 -20.02 -6.50 1.70
CA ARG A 221 -19.95 -6.80 3.14
C ARG A 221 -18.51 -6.87 3.66
N GLU A 222 -17.58 -7.38 2.87
CA GLU A 222 -16.14 -7.37 3.19
C GLU A 222 -15.63 -5.94 3.31
N ILE A 223 -15.97 -5.07 2.34
CA ILE A 223 -15.64 -3.65 2.36
C ILE A 223 -16.23 -2.96 3.60
N GLU A 224 -17.50 -3.21 3.92
CA GLU A 224 -18.14 -2.65 5.10
C GLU A 224 -17.41 -3.07 6.39
N THR A 225 -17.09 -4.36 6.51
CA THR A 225 -16.36 -4.91 7.67
C THR A 225 -14.97 -4.30 7.79
N GLU A 226 -14.24 -4.21 6.67
CA GLU A 226 -12.91 -3.62 6.60
C GLU A 226 -12.92 -2.16 7.05
N VAL A 227 -13.84 -1.34 6.53
CA VAL A 227 -13.96 0.07 6.89
C VAL A 227 -14.32 0.23 8.37
N LYS A 228 -15.29 -0.54 8.88
CA LYS A 228 -15.65 -0.50 10.31
C LYS A 228 -14.49 -0.86 11.22
N ASN A 229 -13.72 -1.90 10.87
CA ASN A 229 -12.53 -2.31 11.61
C ASN A 229 -11.44 -1.22 11.57
N LEU A 230 -11.25 -0.57 10.42
CA LEU A 230 -10.29 0.53 10.28
C LEU A 230 -10.67 1.73 11.16
N ILE A 231 -11.96 2.09 11.22
CA ILE A 231 -12.47 3.15 12.10
C ILE A 231 -12.23 2.80 13.58
N ALA A 232 -12.51 1.55 13.98
CA ALA A 232 -12.22 1.10 15.33
C ALA A 232 -10.70 1.18 15.63
N GLY A 233 -9.86 0.81 14.66
CA GLY A 233 -8.40 0.95 14.73
C GLY A 233 -7.93 2.39 14.91
N ILE A 234 -8.48 3.33 14.13
CA ILE A 234 -8.17 4.77 14.24
C ILE A 234 -8.52 5.29 15.64
N ASN A 235 -9.70 4.98 16.14
CA ASN A 235 -10.14 5.39 17.47
C ASN A 235 -9.24 4.81 18.58
N SER A 236 -8.78 3.56 18.42
CA SER A 236 -7.82 2.93 19.32
C SER A 236 -6.45 3.62 19.26
N ASN A 237 -5.95 3.90 18.06
CA ASN A 237 -4.67 4.59 17.85
C ASN A 237 -4.68 6.01 18.44
N LEU A 238 -5.79 6.75 18.29
CA LEU A 238 -5.95 8.07 18.88
C LEU A 238 -5.89 8.02 20.41
N LYS A 239 -6.62 7.10 21.03
CA LYS A 239 -6.57 6.92 22.50
C LYS A 239 -5.16 6.56 22.96
N ARG A 240 -4.48 5.66 22.24
CA ARG A 240 -3.10 5.26 22.54
C ARG A 240 -2.13 6.44 22.42
N LEU A 241 -2.29 7.27 21.39
CA LEU A 241 -1.50 8.49 21.20
C LEU A 241 -1.66 9.44 22.39
N GLN A 242 -2.91 9.76 22.77
CA GLN A 242 -3.22 10.65 23.89
C GLN A 242 -2.66 10.15 25.25
N VAL A 243 -2.67 8.82 25.48
CA VAL A 243 -2.07 8.24 26.68
C VAL A 243 -0.56 8.38 26.66
N LEU A 244 0.07 8.07 25.53
CA LEU A 244 1.53 8.11 25.41
C LEU A 244 2.10 9.53 25.42
N GLU A 245 1.35 10.50 24.91
CA GLU A 245 1.65 11.93 25.03
C GLU A 245 1.76 12.35 26.50
N LYS A 246 0.79 11.96 27.33
CA LYS A 246 0.85 12.19 28.78
C LYS A 246 1.99 11.43 29.46
N ASN A 247 2.27 10.21 29.00
CA ASN A 247 3.38 9.42 29.56
C ASN A 247 4.74 10.08 29.30
N VAL A 248 4.94 10.76 28.17
CA VAL A 248 6.16 11.53 27.90
C VAL A 248 6.33 12.64 28.93
N LEU A 249 5.30 13.45 29.18
CA LEU A 249 5.35 14.53 30.18
C LEU A 249 5.70 14.02 31.59
N VAL A 250 5.14 12.87 31.97
CA VAL A 250 5.43 12.25 33.27
C VAL A 250 6.86 11.70 33.31
N ALA A 251 7.32 11.06 32.23
CA ALA A 251 8.67 10.51 32.14
C ALA A 251 9.73 11.61 32.16
N GLU A 252 9.51 12.73 31.47
CA GLU A 252 10.39 13.90 31.48
C GLU A 252 10.55 14.45 32.91
N LYS A 253 9.43 14.63 33.62
CA LYS A 253 9.45 15.10 35.01
C LYS A 253 10.13 14.11 35.95
N SER A 254 9.90 12.81 35.76
CA SER A 254 10.55 11.75 36.55
C SER A 254 12.06 11.74 36.34
N PHE A 255 12.48 11.86 35.08
CA PHE A 255 13.89 11.92 34.72
C PHE A 255 14.57 13.16 35.30
N GLU A 256 13.94 14.33 35.23
CA GLU A 256 14.50 15.57 35.79
C GLU A 256 14.74 15.47 37.30
N ILE A 257 13.76 14.96 38.05
CA ILE A 257 13.90 14.73 39.50
C ILE A 257 15.03 13.72 39.76
N THR A 258 15.11 12.67 38.98
CA THR A 258 16.14 11.63 39.12
C THR A 258 17.53 12.16 38.81
N ARG A 259 17.67 13.01 37.78
CA ARG A 259 18.91 13.69 37.42
C ARG A 259 19.41 14.58 38.56
N GLN A 260 18.52 15.35 39.18
CA GLN A 260 18.86 16.18 40.34
C GLN A 260 19.32 15.34 41.53
N ARG A 261 18.60 14.26 41.86
CA ARG A 261 19.01 13.32 42.91
C ARG A 261 20.36 12.67 42.62
N PHE A 262 20.66 12.35 41.36
CA PHE A 262 21.97 11.85 40.98
C PHE A 262 23.04 12.90 41.20
N ALA A 263 22.79 14.17 40.83
CA ALA A 263 23.71 15.29 41.09
C ALA A 263 23.94 15.51 42.59
N ASP A 264 22.91 15.34 43.42
CA ASP A 264 23.01 15.46 44.89
C ASP A 264 23.67 14.24 45.56
N GLY A 265 23.78 13.10 44.85
CA GLY A 265 24.38 11.86 45.35
C GLY A 265 23.40 10.92 46.06
N ASP A 266 22.10 11.18 45.95
CA ASP A 266 21.03 10.40 46.55
C ASP A 266 20.71 9.08 45.81
N ILE A 267 21.21 8.93 44.58
CA ILE A 267 21.06 7.74 43.75
C ILE A 267 22.36 7.42 43.01
N ASP A 268 22.49 6.16 42.58
CA ASP A 268 23.63 5.69 41.79
C ASP A 268 23.40 5.83 40.27
N SER A 269 24.43 5.49 39.50
CA SER A 269 24.42 5.48 38.03
C SER A 269 23.34 4.57 37.45
N GLN A 270 23.06 3.45 38.12
CA GLN A 270 22.05 2.48 37.69
C GLN A 270 20.63 3.05 37.79
N GLY A 271 20.32 3.76 38.89
CA GLY A 271 19.04 4.45 39.05
C GLY A 271 18.79 5.49 37.97
N LEU A 272 19.82 6.30 37.64
CA LEU A 272 19.75 7.28 36.57
C LEU A 272 19.54 6.62 35.19
N ALA A 273 20.30 5.56 34.88
CA ALA A 273 20.21 4.84 33.62
C ALA A 273 18.81 4.20 33.41
N LEU A 274 18.20 3.67 34.48
CA LEU A 274 16.84 3.11 34.42
C LEU A 274 15.81 4.17 34.02
N GLU A 275 15.84 5.35 34.64
CA GLU A 275 14.90 6.44 34.33
C GLU A 275 15.16 7.06 32.95
N ARG A 276 16.43 7.17 32.52
CA ARG A 276 16.79 7.54 31.15
C ARG A 276 16.16 6.60 30.13
N ASN A 277 16.31 5.28 30.35
CA ASN A 277 15.73 4.26 29.47
C ASN A 277 14.20 4.35 29.45
N ARG A 278 13.54 4.67 30.57
CA ARG A 278 12.08 4.91 30.61
C ARG A 278 11.68 6.14 29.78
N LEU A 279 12.44 7.23 29.88
CA LEU A 279 12.22 8.44 29.09
C LEU A 279 12.38 8.17 27.58
N ASN A 280 13.48 7.54 27.15
CA ASN A 280 13.71 7.21 25.74
C ASN A 280 12.63 6.27 25.18
N ASN A 281 12.18 5.31 25.97
CA ASN A 281 11.07 4.43 25.62
C ASN A 281 9.74 5.19 25.50
N ALA A 282 9.49 6.18 26.36
CA ALA A 282 8.31 7.03 26.29
C ALA A 282 8.29 7.84 24.99
N TYR A 283 9.40 8.51 24.64
CA TYR A 283 9.53 9.26 23.38
C TYR A 283 9.32 8.36 22.16
N THR A 284 10.01 7.22 22.11
CA THR A 284 9.90 6.28 20.99
C THR A 284 8.49 5.71 20.86
N SER A 285 7.84 5.40 21.98
CA SER A 285 6.48 4.86 21.99
C SER A 285 5.45 5.89 21.53
N HIS A 286 5.60 7.14 21.96
CA HIS A 286 4.78 8.28 21.54
C HIS A 286 4.93 8.53 20.04
N LEU A 287 6.17 8.62 19.54
CA LEU A 287 6.45 8.78 18.12
C LEU A 287 5.78 7.69 17.27
N ARG A 288 5.95 6.41 17.65
CA ARG A 288 5.27 5.29 16.96
C ARG A 288 3.75 5.41 17.00
N ALA A 289 3.18 5.85 18.12
CA ALA A 289 1.74 6.06 18.25
C ALA A 289 1.23 7.13 17.29
N TYR A 290 1.96 8.25 17.20
CA TYR A 290 1.65 9.34 16.31
C TYR A 290 1.69 8.89 14.86
N ILE A 291 2.77 8.24 14.43
CA ILE A 291 2.91 7.70 13.07
C ILE A 291 1.78 6.71 12.74
N ASN A 292 1.46 5.80 13.65
CA ASN A 292 0.36 4.84 13.44
C ASN A 292 -1.00 5.52 13.28
N TYR A 293 -1.29 6.54 14.09
CA TYR A 293 -2.53 7.31 13.96
C TYR A 293 -2.60 8.00 12.59
N GLN A 294 -1.52 8.67 12.18
CA GLN A 294 -1.45 9.36 10.90
C GLN A 294 -1.59 8.40 9.71
N LEU A 295 -0.91 7.25 9.74
CA LEU A 295 -1.01 6.23 8.70
C LEU A 295 -2.41 5.59 8.66
N SER A 296 -3.05 5.37 9.81
CA SER A 296 -4.41 4.82 9.84
C SER A 296 -5.44 5.77 9.21
N LEU A 297 -5.26 7.08 9.37
CA LEU A 297 -6.07 8.09 8.68
C LEU A 297 -5.78 8.10 7.17
N ALA A 298 -4.50 8.02 6.76
CA ALA A 298 -4.13 7.93 5.35
C ALA A 298 -4.68 6.65 4.68
N ASP A 299 -4.69 5.52 5.40
CA ASP A 299 -5.26 4.27 4.91
C ASP A 299 -6.79 4.35 4.77
N LEU A 300 -7.47 5.06 5.69
CA LEU A 300 -8.90 5.32 5.57
C LEU A 300 -9.21 6.16 4.36
N THR A 301 -8.48 7.27 4.16
CA THR A 301 -8.62 8.11 2.96
C THR A 301 -8.39 7.28 1.69
N ARG A 302 -7.38 6.41 1.68
CA ARG A 302 -7.10 5.52 0.54
C ARG A 302 -8.24 4.53 0.26
N LYS A 303 -8.85 3.94 1.28
CA LYS A 303 -9.92 2.93 1.11
C LYS A 303 -11.28 3.53 0.79
N THR A 304 -11.55 4.72 1.31
CA THR A 304 -12.84 5.41 1.15
C THR A 304 -12.83 6.42 0.01
N PHE A 305 -11.65 6.82 -0.47
CA PHE A 305 -11.47 7.94 -1.39
C PHE A 305 -12.10 9.23 -0.86
N TYR A 306 -12.11 9.40 0.47
CA TYR A 306 -12.64 10.57 1.14
C TYR A 306 -11.69 11.04 2.23
N ASP A 307 -11.35 12.33 2.20
CA ASP A 307 -10.52 12.95 3.21
C ASP A 307 -11.40 13.44 4.37
N PHE A 308 -11.36 12.71 5.48
CA PHE A 308 -12.11 13.06 6.70
C PHE A 308 -11.54 14.27 7.45
N ARG A 309 -10.32 14.72 7.15
CA ARG A 309 -9.75 15.95 7.72
C ARG A 309 -10.36 17.16 7.04
N ASN A 310 -10.30 17.16 5.70
CA ASN A 310 -10.69 18.30 4.87
C ASN A 310 -12.15 18.23 4.37
N HIS A 311 -12.86 17.14 4.66
CA HIS A 311 -14.25 16.92 4.31
C HIS A 311 -14.54 16.99 2.79
N HIS A 312 -13.70 16.33 1.97
CA HIS A 312 -13.89 16.26 0.53
C HIS A 312 -13.54 14.88 -0.06
N GLU A 313 -14.12 14.54 -1.22
CA GLU A 313 -13.71 13.36 -1.99
C GLU A 313 -12.28 13.53 -2.54
N VAL A 314 -11.53 12.44 -2.65
CA VAL A 314 -10.18 12.39 -3.22
C VAL A 314 -10.26 11.66 -4.55
N ASN A 315 -9.90 12.35 -5.63
CA ASN A 315 -9.86 11.78 -6.98
C ASN A 315 -8.60 10.95 -7.22
#